data_AF-E0SP53-F1
#
_entry.id   AF-E0SP53-F1
#
_cell.length_a   1.000
_cell.length_b   1.000
_cell.length_c   1.000
_cell.angle_alpha   90.00
_cell.angle_beta   90.00
_cell.angle_gamma   90.00
#
_symmetry.space_group_name_H-M   'P 1'
#
loop_
_entity.id
_entity.type
_entity.pdbx_description
1 polymer ?
#
loop_
_entity_poly.entity_id
_entity_poly.type
_entity_poly.pdbx_seq_one_letter_code
_entity_poly.pdbx_strand_id
1 'polypeptide(L)'
;MTKSDTIMSTVNQLDENEKLVYYVVKRETEEHGGILQTKLKEIPDLKNLRPRQIMTIVNKLVKLNLIKRELIVNNGRSMYLLKVVPPATFQKDLDYAVEIVSKIPCFRCKNLYLCGEGRSFSPLKCPYLTQYLVNESTS
;
A
#
# COMPACT_ATOMS: atom_id res chain seq x y z
N MET A 1 13.30 -0.01 -9.68
CA MET A 1 12.55 -1.27 -9.51
C MET A 1 11.57 -1.04 -8.37
N THR A 2 10.27 -0.98 -8.67
CA THR A 2 9.25 -0.68 -7.65
C THR A 2 8.90 -1.95 -6.88
N LYS A 3 8.50 -1.85 -5.61
CA LYS A 3 8.10 -3.02 -4.80
C LYS A 3 6.89 -3.78 -5.39
N SER A 4 6.08 -3.11 -6.23
CA SER A 4 5.03 -3.75 -7.02
C SER A 4 5.59 -4.76 -8.02
N ASP A 5 6.76 -4.49 -8.62
CA ASP A 5 7.48 -5.42 -9.49
C ASP A 5 8.02 -6.62 -8.71
N THR A 6 8.41 -6.41 -7.44
CA THR A 6 8.88 -7.47 -6.53
C THR A 6 7.76 -8.40 -6.06
N ILE A 7 6.55 -7.87 -5.82
CA ILE A 7 5.39 -8.70 -5.46
C ILE A 7 4.98 -9.53 -6.67
N MET A 8 4.94 -8.94 -7.87
CA MET A 8 4.62 -9.68 -9.09
C MET A 8 5.69 -10.75 -9.41
N SER A 9 6.98 -10.45 -9.18
CA SER A 9 8.05 -11.46 -9.34
C SER A 9 7.94 -12.61 -8.35
N THR A 10 7.50 -12.34 -7.11
CA THR A 10 7.29 -13.37 -6.09
C THR A 10 6.06 -14.23 -6.40
N VAL A 11 4.98 -13.62 -6.89
CA VAL A 11 3.76 -14.33 -7.33
C VAL A 11 4.04 -15.23 -8.54
N ASN A 12 4.94 -14.81 -9.44
CA ASN A 12 5.32 -15.61 -10.61
C ASN A 12 6.09 -16.89 -10.26
N GLN A 13 6.69 -16.99 -9.06
CA GLN A 13 7.39 -18.18 -8.58
C GLN A 13 6.48 -19.16 -7.81
N LEU A 14 5.20 -18.82 -7.62
CA LEU A 14 4.22 -19.67 -6.94
C LEU A 14 3.76 -20.82 -7.84
N ASP A 15 3.37 -21.94 -7.23
CA ASP A 15 2.67 -23.03 -7.92
C ASP A 15 1.28 -22.56 -8.39
N GLU A 16 0.69 -23.23 -9.38
CA GLU A 16 -0.62 -22.88 -9.94
C GLU A 16 -1.73 -22.85 -8.87
N ASN A 17 -1.69 -23.78 -7.91
CA ASN A 17 -2.65 -23.79 -6.81
C ASN A 17 -2.43 -22.63 -5.83
N GLU A 18 -1.18 -22.21 -5.65
CA GLU A 18 -0.80 -21.09 -4.78
C GLU A 18 -1.22 -19.76 -5.39
N LYS A 19 -1.01 -19.59 -6.71
CA LYS A 19 -1.51 -18.45 -7.48
C LYS A 19 -3.03 -18.37 -7.41
N LEU A 20 -3.73 -19.50 -7.58
CA LEU A 20 -5.18 -19.54 -7.53
C LEU A 20 -5.71 -19.05 -6.17
N VAL A 21 -5.17 -19.56 -5.05
CA VAL A 21 -5.56 -19.11 -3.71
C VAL A 21 -5.24 -17.63 -3.52
N TYR A 22 -4.08 -17.15 -3.99
CA TYR A 22 -3.72 -15.74 -3.93
C TYR A 22 -4.71 -14.85 -4.69
N TYR A 23 -5.07 -15.20 -5.93
CA TYR A 23 -5.99 -14.41 -6.74
C TYR A 23 -7.40 -14.39 -6.18
N VAL A 24 -7.86 -15.50 -5.61
CA VAL A 24 -9.14 -15.53 -4.88
C VAL A 24 -9.11 -14.56 -3.70
N VAL A 25 -8.09 -14.62 -2.85
CA VAL A 25 -7.98 -13.70 -1.71
C VAL A 25 -7.83 -12.25 -2.18
N LYS A 26 -7.13 -12.01 -3.29
CA LYS A 26 -6.99 -10.68 -3.91
C LYS A 26 -8.33 -10.11 -4.33
N ARG A 27 -9.12 -10.86 -5.12
CA ARG A 27 -10.45 -10.48 -5.56
C ARG A 27 -11.36 -10.15 -4.38
N GLU A 28 -11.40 -11.02 -3.37
CA GLU A 28 -12.19 -10.80 -2.16
C GLU A 28 -11.72 -9.61 -1.32
N THR A 29 -10.42 -9.30 -1.37
CA THR A 29 -9.87 -8.10 -0.71
C THR A 29 -10.32 -6.83 -1.44
N GLU A 30 -10.34 -6.84 -2.77
CA GLU A 30 -10.74 -5.70 -3.60
C GLU A 30 -12.25 -5.45 -3.56
N GLU A 31 -13.07 -6.51 -3.58
CA GLU A 31 -14.54 -6.40 -3.62
C GLU A 31 -15.18 -6.25 -2.23
N HIS A 32 -14.73 -7.05 -1.25
CA HIS A 32 -15.37 -7.16 0.07
C HIS A 32 -14.48 -6.69 1.22
N GLY A 33 -13.28 -6.18 0.92
CA GLY A 33 -12.31 -5.77 1.92
C GLY A 33 -11.59 -6.94 2.61
N GLY A 34 -11.83 -8.19 2.20
CA GLY A 34 -11.16 -9.40 2.70
C GLY A 34 -12.10 -10.60 2.82
N ILE A 35 -11.52 -11.77 3.08
CA ILE A 35 -12.29 -13.02 3.25
C ILE A 35 -11.98 -13.73 4.57
N LEU A 36 -13.02 -14.19 5.26
CA LEU A 36 -12.85 -15.03 6.44
C LEU A 36 -12.14 -16.34 6.08
N GLN A 37 -11.12 -16.72 6.84
CA GLN A 37 -10.37 -17.94 6.62
C GLN A 37 -11.26 -19.20 6.63
N THR A 38 -12.37 -19.18 7.38
CA THR A 38 -13.37 -20.26 7.37
C THR A 38 -14.18 -20.34 6.08
N LYS A 39 -14.45 -19.20 5.43
CA LYS A 39 -15.22 -19.11 4.18
C LYS A 39 -14.36 -19.37 2.95
N LEU A 40 -13.04 -19.17 3.03
CA LEU A 40 -12.13 -19.37 1.90
C LEU A 40 -12.27 -20.77 1.26
N LYS A 41 -12.42 -21.81 2.08
CA LYS A 41 -12.59 -23.21 1.60
C LYS A 41 -13.94 -23.47 0.90
N GLU A 42 -14.90 -22.57 1.05
CA GLU A 42 -16.25 -22.69 0.47
C GLU A 42 -16.33 -22.03 -0.91
N ILE A 43 -15.27 -21.32 -1.33
CA ILE A 43 -15.22 -20.66 -2.64
C ILE A 43 -15.19 -21.71 -3.76
N PRO A 44 -16.08 -21.58 -4.77
CA PRO A 44 -16.17 -22.53 -5.90
C PRO A 44 -14.84 -22.74 -6.62
N ASP A 45 -14.06 -21.67 -6.81
CA ASP A 45 -12.76 -21.70 -7.50
C ASP A 45 -11.76 -22.63 -6.80
N LEU A 46 -11.91 -22.85 -5.48
CA LEU A 46 -11.01 -23.68 -4.68
C LEU A 46 -11.55 -25.10 -4.42
N LYS A 47 -12.68 -25.48 -5.05
CA LYS A 47 -13.34 -26.78 -4.83
C LYS A 47 -12.45 -27.99 -5.14
N ASN A 48 -11.48 -27.83 -6.03
CA ASN A 48 -10.52 -28.88 -6.40
C ASN A 48 -9.40 -29.08 -5.36
N LEU A 49 -9.29 -28.20 -4.37
CA LEU A 49 -8.27 -28.26 -3.33
C LEU A 49 -8.84 -28.79 -2.01
N ARG A 50 -8.09 -29.66 -1.34
CA ARG A 50 -8.48 -30.12 0.00
C ARG A 50 -8.34 -28.98 1.01
N PRO A 51 -9.23 -28.84 2.02
CA PRO A 51 -9.14 -27.77 3.02
C PRO A 51 -7.78 -27.68 3.73
N ARG A 52 -7.12 -28.83 3.96
CA ARG A 52 -5.76 -28.87 4.53
C ARG A 52 -4.73 -28.25 3.58
N GLN A 53 -4.81 -28.53 2.28
CA GLN A 53 -3.92 -27.95 1.27
C GLN A 53 -4.10 -26.44 1.18
N ILE A 54 -5.36 -25.97 1.16
CA ILE A 54 -5.67 -24.52 1.19
C ILE A 54 -5.01 -23.86 2.41
N MET A 55 -5.12 -24.46 3.60
CA MET A 55 -4.53 -23.88 4.80
C MET A 55 -2.99 -23.82 4.77
N THR A 56 -2.35 -24.86 4.23
CA THR A 56 -0.90 -24.88 4.01
C THR A 56 -0.47 -23.77 3.05
N ILE A 57 -1.21 -23.58 1.96
CA ILE A 57 -0.96 -22.51 0.98
C ILE A 57 -1.14 -21.15 1.64
N VAL A 58 -2.23 -20.91 2.39
CA VAL A 58 -2.44 -19.64 3.11
C VAL A 58 -1.30 -19.36 4.07
N ASN A 59 -0.84 -20.36 4.84
CA ASN A 59 0.31 -20.20 5.73
C ASN A 59 1.59 -19.81 4.97
N LYS A 60 1.82 -20.38 3.78
CA LYS A 60 2.95 -20.03 2.93
C LYS A 60 2.83 -18.59 2.41
N LEU A 61 1.66 -18.20 1.91
CA LEU A 61 1.39 -16.84 1.41
C LEU A 61 1.53 -15.78 2.52
N VAL A 62 1.15 -16.12 3.76
CA VAL A 62 1.36 -15.26 4.94
C VAL A 62 2.85 -15.15 5.27
N LYS A 63 3.61 -16.25 5.24
CA LYS A 63 5.07 -16.22 5.44
C LYS A 63 5.78 -15.38 4.37
N LEU A 64 5.27 -15.39 3.14
CA LEU A 64 5.78 -14.59 2.03
C LEU A 64 5.32 -13.12 2.07
N ASN A 65 4.57 -12.70 3.09
CA ASN A 65 3.98 -11.36 3.20
C ASN A 65 3.11 -10.95 1.99
N LEU A 66 2.53 -11.93 1.28
CA LEU A 66 1.57 -11.66 0.19
C LEU A 66 0.16 -11.48 0.73
N ILE A 67 -0.16 -12.14 1.84
CA ILE A 67 -1.45 -12.08 2.54
C ILE A 67 -1.19 -11.82 4.03
N LYS A 68 -2.06 -11.07 4.69
CA LYS A 68 -2.07 -10.88 6.15
C LYS A 68 -3.32 -11.47 6.79
N ARG A 69 -3.18 -11.85 8.05
CA ARG A 69 -4.29 -12.26 8.94
C ARG A 69 -4.61 -11.13 9.89
N GLU A 70 -5.84 -10.64 9.86
CA GLU A 70 -6.38 -9.70 10.83
C GLU A 70 -7.34 -10.45 11.75
N LEU A 71 -7.15 -10.34 13.06
CA LEU A 71 -8.09 -10.88 14.03
C LEU A 71 -9.30 -9.95 14.08
N ILE A 72 -10.48 -10.48 13.76
CA ILE A 72 -11.74 -9.75 13.85
C ILE A 72 -12.69 -10.48 14.80
N VAL A 73 -13.48 -9.72 15.55
CA VAL A 73 -14.55 -10.29 16.38
C VAL A 73 -15.83 -10.28 15.57
N ASN A 74 -16.36 -11.46 15.29
CA ASN A 74 -17.66 -11.60 14.64
C ASN A 74 -18.56 -12.45 15.54
N ASN A 75 -19.69 -11.89 15.97
CA ASN A 75 -20.64 -12.53 16.89
C ASN A 75 -19.99 -13.10 18.17
N GLY A 76 -19.07 -12.33 18.78
CA GLY A 76 -18.37 -12.71 20.01
C GLY A 76 -17.30 -13.79 19.84
N ARG A 77 -17.05 -14.28 18.62
CA ARG A 77 -15.98 -15.23 18.31
C ARG A 77 -14.87 -14.55 17.53
N SER A 78 -13.63 -14.76 17.97
CA SER A 78 -12.45 -14.30 17.24
C SER A 78 -12.25 -15.13 15.97
N MET A 79 -12.21 -14.47 14.82
CA MET A 79 -12.02 -15.08 13.52
C MET A 79 -10.85 -14.39 12.80
N TYR A 80 -10.24 -15.09 11.84
CA TYR A 80 -9.18 -14.53 11.00
C TYR A 80 -9.74 -14.06 9.67
N LEU A 81 -9.59 -12.77 9.39
CA LEU A 81 -9.84 -12.14 8.10
C LEU A 81 -8.54 -12.14 7.30
N LEU A 82 -8.57 -12.71 6.11
CA LEU A 82 -7.46 -12.75 5.17
C LEU A 82 -7.59 -11.57 4.21
N LYS A 83 -6.49 -10.82 4.05
CA LYS A 83 -6.39 -9.71 3.09
C LYS A 83 -5.06 -9.78 2.37
N VAL A 84 -5.03 -9.42 1.10
CA VAL A 84 -3.75 -9.20 0.41
C VAL A 84 -3.01 -8.05 1.09
N VAL A 85 -1.69 -8.19 1.24
CA VAL A 85 -0.85 -7.10 1.70
C VAL A 85 -0.70 -6.13 0.53
N PRO A 86 -1.21 -4.89 0.63
CA PRO A 86 -1.03 -3.95 -0.46
C PRO A 86 0.47 -3.73 -0.69
N PRO A 87 0.93 -3.57 -1.94
CA PRO A 87 2.29 -3.12 -2.20
C PRO A 87 2.50 -1.87 -1.35
N ALA A 88 3.61 -1.82 -0.61
CA ALA A 88 3.90 -0.68 0.27
C ALA A 88 3.82 0.61 -0.55
N THR A 89 2.70 1.33 -0.43
CA THR A 89 2.44 2.58 -1.15
C THR A 89 3.39 3.65 -0.68
N PHE A 90 3.98 3.48 0.51
CA PHE A 90 4.96 4.38 1.11
C PHE A 90 6.03 4.85 0.12
N GLN A 91 6.54 3.98 -0.77
CA GLN A 91 7.53 4.43 -1.75
C GLN A 91 6.90 5.35 -2.80
N LYS A 92 5.72 5.02 -3.34
CA LYS A 92 5.03 5.87 -4.31
C LYS A 92 4.56 7.19 -3.68
N ASP A 93 4.05 7.13 -2.46
CA ASP A 93 3.60 8.30 -1.70
C ASP A 93 4.79 9.21 -1.38
N LEU A 94 5.94 8.63 -1.03
CA LEU A 94 7.19 9.35 -0.81
C LEU A 94 7.75 9.95 -2.12
N ASP A 95 7.79 9.17 -3.20
CA ASP A 95 8.26 9.63 -4.51
C ASP A 95 7.39 10.80 -5.01
N TYR A 96 6.07 10.69 -4.86
CA TYR A 96 5.12 11.76 -5.17
C TYR A 96 5.29 12.99 -4.28
N ALA A 97 5.46 12.79 -2.96
CA ALA A 97 5.73 13.88 -2.04
C ALA A 97 7.05 14.60 -2.36
N VAL A 98 8.11 13.86 -2.69
CA VAL A 98 9.39 14.43 -3.11
C VAL A 98 9.22 15.20 -4.42
N GLU A 99 8.47 14.68 -5.38
CA GLU A 99 8.19 15.39 -6.64
C GLU A 99 7.50 16.74 -6.38
N ILE A 100 6.43 16.76 -5.58
CA ILE A 100 5.71 17.99 -5.23
C ILE A 100 6.64 18.96 -4.50
N VAL A 101 7.26 18.51 -3.40
CA VAL A 101 8.05 19.39 -2.54
C VAL A 101 9.28 19.92 -3.30
N SER A 102 9.84 19.17 -4.25
CA SER A 102 10.97 19.62 -5.08
C SER A 102 10.65 20.79 -6.00
N LYS A 103 9.38 21.01 -6.33
CA LYS A 103 8.89 22.15 -7.14
C LYS A 103 8.79 23.43 -6.29
N ILE A 104 8.62 23.29 -4.97
CA ILE A 104 8.55 24.43 -4.05
C ILE A 104 9.95 25.07 -3.93
N PRO A 105 10.10 26.39 -4.15
CA PRO A 105 11.41 27.05 -4.11
C PRO A 105 12.10 26.94 -2.74
N CYS A 106 11.32 26.79 -1.67
CA CYS A 106 11.83 26.58 -0.32
C CYS A 106 12.67 25.30 -0.19
N PHE A 107 12.41 24.25 -0.98
CA PHE A 107 13.14 22.98 -0.89
C PHE A 107 14.63 23.11 -1.20
N ARG A 108 15.01 24.10 -2.04
CA ARG A 108 16.41 24.40 -2.39
C ARG A 108 16.91 25.71 -1.78
N CYS A 109 16.13 26.35 -0.90
CA CYS A 109 16.47 27.66 -0.36
C CYS A 109 17.58 27.54 0.69
N LYS A 110 18.75 28.13 0.39
CA LYS A 110 19.89 28.15 1.30
C LYS A 110 19.59 28.85 2.62
N ASN A 111 18.65 29.79 2.65
CA ASN A 111 18.31 30.58 3.84
C ASN A 111 17.09 30.04 4.60
N LEU A 112 16.61 28.82 4.27
CA LEU A 112 15.41 28.25 4.88
C LEU A 112 15.51 28.19 6.42
N TYR A 113 16.68 27.87 6.95
CA TYR A 113 16.92 27.79 8.40
C TYR A 113 16.86 29.15 9.12
N LEU A 114 17.02 30.26 8.39
CA LEU A 114 16.88 31.62 8.89
C LEU A 114 15.48 32.19 8.65
N CYS A 115 14.68 31.50 7.82
CA CYS A 115 13.36 31.93 7.40
C CYS A 115 12.35 31.81 8.54
N GLY A 116 11.60 32.88 8.81
CA GLY A 116 10.57 32.87 9.84
C GLY A 116 9.76 34.16 9.88
N GLU A 117 8.67 34.14 10.62
CA GLU A 117 7.87 35.33 10.87
C GLU A 117 8.67 36.35 11.70
N GLY A 118 8.60 37.63 11.32
CA GLY A 118 9.34 38.71 11.99
C GLY A 118 10.86 38.74 11.76
N ARG A 119 11.43 37.82 10.97
CA ARG A 119 12.88 37.75 10.68
C ARG A 119 13.25 38.49 9.39
N SER A 120 14.56 38.74 9.22
CA SER A 120 15.12 39.34 7.99
C SER A 120 14.81 38.49 6.75
N PHE A 121 14.89 37.16 6.89
CA PHE A 121 14.34 36.22 5.91
C PHE A 121 12.95 35.82 6.37
N SER A 122 11.92 36.19 5.60
CA SER A 122 10.52 35.90 5.94
C SER A 122 9.79 35.35 4.73
N PRO A 123 8.94 34.32 4.88
CA PRO A 123 8.16 33.79 3.77
C PRO A 123 7.20 34.85 3.20
N LEU A 124 6.69 35.76 4.04
CA LEU A 124 5.80 36.86 3.65
C LEU A 124 6.45 37.88 2.71
N LYS A 125 7.78 37.99 2.75
CA LYS A 125 8.55 38.94 1.94
C LYS A 125 9.42 38.24 0.88
N CYS A 126 9.24 36.94 0.68
CA CYS A 126 10.10 36.14 -0.18
C CYS A 126 9.63 36.24 -1.64
N PRO A 127 10.38 36.90 -2.55
CA PRO A 127 9.95 37.08 -3.93
C PRO A 127 9.83 35.74 -4.69
N TYR A 128 10.71 34.78 -4.39
CA TYR A 128 10.68 33.45 -5.01
C TYR A 128 9.42 32.66 -4.64
N LEU A 129 9.01 32.73 -3.37
CA LEU A 129 7.80 32.05 -2.91
C LEU A 129 6.55 32.72 -3.49
N THR A 130 6.50 34.06 -3.50
CA THR A 130 5.39 34.81 -4.10
C THR A 130 5.23 34.47 -5.59
N GLN A 131 6.32 34.46 -6.36
CA GLN A 131 6.26 34.12 -7.77
C GLN A 131 5.78 32.69 -8.02
N TYR A 132 6.25 31.74 -7.20
CA TYR A 132 5.79 30.35 -7.26
C TYR A 132 4.28 30.22 -7.03
N LEU A 133 3.76 30.87 -5.97
CA LEU A 133 2.33 30.83 -5.65
C LEU A 133 1.45 31.48 -6.73
N VAL A 134 1.91 32.58 -7.34
CA VAL A 134 1.20 33.24 -8.44
C VAL A 134 1.12 32.31 -9.65
N ASN A 135 2.21 31.66 -10.03
CA ASN A 135 2.23 30.76 -11.19
C ASN A 135 1.31 29.53 -11.02
N GLU A 136 1.28 28.94 -9.82
CA GLU A 136 0.38 27.82 -9.48
C GLU A 136 -1.10 28.23 -9.47
N SER A 137 -1.42 29.49 -9.18
CA SER A 137 -2.81 29.98 -9.15
C SER A 137 -3.43 30.24 -10.53
N THR A 138 -2.61 30.29 -11.58
CA THR A 138 -3.02 30.54 -12.98
C THR A 138 -2.99 29.31 -13.88
N SER A 139 -2.63 28.14 -13.33
CA SER A 139 -2.61 26.84 -14.04
C SER A 139 -3.81 26.00 -13.65
#